data_AF-A0A328DS75-F1
#
_entry.id   AF-A0A328DS75-F1
#
_cell.length_a   1.000
_cell.length_b   1.000
_cell.length_c   1.000
_cell.angle_alpha   90.00
_cell.angle_beta   90.00
_cell.angle_gamma   90.00
#
_symmetry.space_group_name_H-M   'P 1'
#
loop_
_entity.id
_entity.type
_entity.pdbx_description
1 polymer ?
#
loop_
_entity_poly.entity_id
_entity_poly.type
_entity_poly.pdbx_seq_one_letter_code
_entity_poly.pdbx_strand_id
1 'polypeptide(L)'
;MKRRRGRLPSGNGNRPRYYKDEELNLTDLNFDVLKHIMYYVAVSDDGARNVAHAMSVCRLFNELGNDKDVLGAVIFNHDSALTSIDPSFWQTTGLLCNCLIHQNMSAFDTAKLYAEKLKSKFILLKVITICKLMVMGDRERDVAFLNTRARKRALDIAIDDYREYSSAIKTLMQNIKQFLRMLNFVLNGIGAQPTT
;
A
#
# COMPACT_ATOMS: atom_id res chain seq x y z
N MET A 1 -12.96 -66.29 -59.75
CA MET A 1 -11.77 -66.36 -58.87
C MET A 1 -12.22 -66.43 -57.41
N LYS A 2 -11.57 -67.34 -56.65
CA LYS A 2 -11.57 -67.54 -55.17
C LYS A 2 -11.21 -66.23 -54.43
N ARG A 3 -11.53 -65.90 -53.16
CA ARG A 3 -11.74 -66.65 -51.90
C ARG A 3 -12.31 -65.69 -50.81
N ARG A 4 -13.19 -66.24 -49.97
CA ARG A 4 -13.46 -66.00 -48.53
C ARG A 4 -12.84 -64.75 -47.86
N ARG A 5 -13.69 -63.91 -47.22
CA ARG A 5 -13.30 -63.16 -46.02
C ARG A 5 -13.97 -63.79 -44.81
N GLY A 6 -13.14 -64.24 -43.87
CA GLY A 6 -13.50 -65.06 -42.73
C GLY A 6 -14.27 -64.32 -41.63
N ARG A 7 -14.88 -65.13 -40.77
CA ARG A 7 -15.57 -64.73 -39.55
C ARG A 7 -14.60 -64.72 -38.36
N LEU A 8 -14.84 -63.76 -37.44
CA LEU A 8 -14.52 -63.70 -36.00
C LEU A 8 -13.06 -63.32 -35.60
N PRO A 9 -12.85 -62.57 -34.48
CA PRO A 9 -13.50 -62.79 -33.18
C PRO A 9 -14.14 -61.60 -32.46
N SER A 10 -15.15 -61.97 -31.66
CA SER A 10 -15.61 -61.29 -30.45
C SER A 10 -14.42 -61.09 -29.49
N GLY A 11 -13.99 -59.84 -29.29
CA GLY A 11 -12.91 -59.47 -28.39
C GLY A 11 -13.41 -58.50 -27.32
N ASN A 12 -13.62 -59.04 -26.12
CA ASN A 12 -13.72 -58.29 -24.87
C ASN A 12 -12.39 -57.55 -24.67
N GLY A 13 -12.41 -56.21 -24.67
CA GLY A 13 -11.17 -55.44 -24.68
C GLY A 13 -11.40 -54.01 -24.21
N ASN A 14 -10.94 -53.77 -22.98
CA ASN A 14 -10.76 -52.47 -22.34
C ASN A 14 -10.48 -51.35 -23.35
N ARG A 15 -11.50 -50.55 -23.67
CA ARG A 15 -11.24 -49.19 -24.14
C ARG A 15 -10.95 -48.36 -22.91
N PRO A 16 -9.82 -47.63 -22.84
CA PRO A 16 -9.63 -46.62 -21.80
C PRO A 16 -10.84 -45.69 -21.87
N ARG A 17 -11.57 -45.57 -20.76
CA ARG A 17 -12.50 -44.46 -20.60
C ARG A 17 -11.62 -43.22 -20.69
N TYR A 18 -11.78 -42.44 -21.75
CA TYR A 18 -11.35 -41.04 -21.72
C TYR A 18 -12.02 -40.45 -20.49
N TYR A 19 -11.23 -40.20 -19.44
CA TYR A 19 -11.67 -39.30 -18.38
C TYR A 19 -12.02 -38.00 -19.10
N LYS A 20 -13.24 -37.50 -18.89
CA LYS A 20 -13.50 -36.09 -19.15
C LYS A 20 -12.35 -35.34 -18.47
N ASP A 21 -11.67 -34.47 -19.19
CA ASP A 21 -10.83 -33.46 -18.55
C ASP A 21 -11.75 -32.70 -17.60
N GLU A 22 -11.76 -33.08 -16.33
CA GLU A 22 -12.40 -32.29 -15.29
C GLU A 22 -11.61 -30.98 -15.30
N GLU A 23 -12.29 -29.87 -15.61
CA GLU A 23 -11.70 -28.54 -15.52
C GLU A 23 -11.24 -28.33 -14.08
N LEU A 24 -9.95 -28.57 -13.83
CA LEU A 24 -9.32 -28.36 -12.54
C LEU A 24 -9.27 -26.86 -12.28
N ASN A 25 -9.95 -26.40 -11.25
CA ASN A 25 -9.83 -25.02 -10.81
C ASN A 25 -8.55 -24.86 -9.99
N LEU A 26 -7.97 -23.66 -10.00
CA LEU A 26 -6.80 -23.36 -9.18
C LEU A 26 -7.06 -23.62 -7.70
N THR A 27 -8.29 -23.36 -7.22
CA THR A 27 -8.72 -23.60 -5.84
C THR A 27 -8.83 -25.06 -5.45
N ASP A 28 -8.77 -25.98 -6.42
CA ASP A 28 -8.83 -27.44 -6.18
C ASP A 28 -7.44 -28.00 -5.81
N LEU A 29 -6.38 -27.19 -5.92
CA LEU A 29 -5.05 -27.54 -5.45
C LEU A 29 -4.98 -27.65 -3.93
N ASN A 30 -4.03 -28.46 -3.45
CA ASN A 30 -3.74 -28.58 -2.03
C ASN A 30 -3.37 -27.21 -1.43
N PHE A 31 -3.85 -26.95 -0.22
CA PHE A 31 -3.60 -25.72 0.52
C PHE A 31 -2.10 -25.36 0.61
N ASP A 32 -1.22 -26.33 0.88
CA ASP A 32 0.23 -26.10 0.97
C ASP A 32 0.83 -25.67 -0.36
N VAL A 33 0.31 -26.21 -1.48
CA VAL A 33 0.72 -25.82 -2.83
C VAL A 33 0.27 -24.38 -3.10
N LEU A 34 -0.96 -24.03 -2.74
CA LEU A 34 -1.48 -22.67 -2.87
C LEU A 34 -0.73 -21.67 -2.00
N LYS A 35 -0.36 -22.06 -0.78
CA LYS A 35 0.51 -21.27 0.11
C LYS A 35 1.88 -21.04 -0.53
N HIS A 36 2.47 -22.05 -1.14
CA HIS A 36 3.74 -21.92 -1.83
C HIS A 36 3.66 -21.00 -3.05
N ILE A 37 2.56 -21.06 -3.80
CA ILE A 37 2.28 -20.10 -4.89
C ILE A 37 2.16 -18.69 -4.33
N MET A 38 1.39 -18.48 -3.26
CA MET A 38 1.25 -17.17 -2.62
C MET A 38 2.57 -16.63 -2.07
N TYR A 39 3.45 -17.49 -1.57
CA TYR A 39 4.81 -17.10 -1.18
C TYR A 39 5.61 -16.53 -2.36
N TYR A 40 5.57 -17.19 -3.53
CA TYR A 40 6.22 -16.69 -4.74
C TYR A 40 5.61 -15.39 -5.25
N VAL A 41 4.30 -15.22 -5.11
CA VAL A 41 3.63 -13.94 -5.38
C VAL A 41 4.17 -12.86 -4.44
N ALA A 42 4.35 -13.17 -3.16
CA ALA A 42 4.83 -12.23 -2.15
C ALA A 42 6.27 -11.75 -2.39
N VAL A 43 7.18 -12.63 -2.83
CA VAL A 43 8.58 -12.27 -3.12
C VAL A 43 8.81 -11.71 -4.53
N SER A 44 7.75 -11.47 -5.31
CA SER A 44 7.86 -10.86 -6.63
C SER A 44 8.19 -9.36 -6.56
N ASP A 45 8.65 -8.80 -7.68
CA ASP A 45 9.02 -7.38 -7.79
C ASP A 45 7.89 -6.40 -7.45
N ASP A 46 6.63 -6.80 -7.55
CA ASP A 46 5.45 -6.02 -7.12
C ASP A 46 4.63 -6.81 -6.07
N GLY A 47 5.36 -7.48 -5.16
CA GLY A 47 4.82 -8.46 -4.22
C GLY A 47 3.64 -7.95 -3.41
N ALA A 48 3.77 -6.77 -2.79
CA ALA A 48 2.69 -6.17 -1.99
C ALA A 48 1.41 -5.96 -2.81
N ARG A 49 1.52 -5.45 -4.04
CA ARG A 49 0.36 -5.22 -4.90
C ARG A 49 -0.24 -6.54 -5.37
N ASN A 50 0.60 -7.49 -5.78
CA ASN A 50 0.16 -8.79 -6.29
C ASN A 50 -0.54 -9.60 -5.18
N VAL A 51 -0.02 -9.57 -3.95
CA VAL A 51 -0.66 -10.18 -2.78
C VAL A 51 -1.99 -9.50 -2.47
N ALA A 52 -2.05 -8.16 -2.45
CA ALA A 52 -3.30 -7.46 -2.24
C ALA A 52 -4.37 -7.82 -3.28
N HIS A 53 -3.98 -7.93 -4.55
CA HIS A 53 -4.86 -8.39 -5.61
C HIS A 53 -5.32 -9.84 -5.40
N ALA A 54 -4.40 -10.76 -5.09
CA ALA A 54 -4.75 -12.16 -4.84
C ALA A 54 -5.73 -12.29 -3.66
N MET A 55 -5.49 -11.59 -2.55
CA MET A 55 -6.38 -11.57 -1.38
C MET A 55 -7.79 -11.07 -1.70
N SER A 56 -7.93 -10.18 -2.70
CA SER A 56 -9.23 -9.66 -3.12
C SER A 56 -10.05 -10.63 -3.99
N VAL A 57 -9.44 -11.71 -4.52
CA VAL A 57 -10.10 -12.63 -5.45
C VAL A 57 -11.17 -13.47 -4.76
N CYS A 58 -10.80 -14.16 -3.67
CA CYS A 58 -11.73 -15.01 -2.93
C CYS A 58 -11.26 -15.24 -1.50
N ARG A 59 -12.16 -15.81 -0.68
CA ARG A 59 -11.89 -16.08 0.73
C ARG A 59 -10.64 -16.94 0.97
N LEU A 60 -10.41 -17.96 0.13
CA LEU A 60 -9.25 -18.84 0.26
C LEU A 60 -7.93 -18.08 0.07
N PHE A 61 -7.83 -17.23 -0.96
CA PHE A 61 -6.65 -16.39 -1.17
C PHE A 61 -6.48 -15.32 -0.10
N ASN A 62 -7.58 -14.80 0.45
CA ASN A 62 -7.52 -13.91 1.61
C ASN A 62 -6.94 -14.64 2.83
N GLU A 63 -7.37 -15.87 3.11
CA GLU A 63 -6.84 -16.68 4.21
C GLU A 63 -5.35 -17.00 3.99
N LEU A 64 -4.95 -17.41 2.78
CA LEU A 64 -3.56 -17.66 2.41
C LEU A 64 -2.68 -16.40 2.49
N GLY A 65 -3.20 -15.26 2.05
CA GLY A 65 -2.47 -13.98 2.10
C GLY A 65 -2.26 -13.46 3.52
N ASN A 66 -3.05 -13.92 4.48
CA ASN A 66 -2.86 -13.63 5.91
C ASN A 66 -1.99 -14.69 6.63
N ASP A 67 -1.45 -15.67 5.92
CA ASP A 67 -0.51 -16.62 6.49
C ASP A 67 0.81 -15.92 6.87
N LYS A 68 1.38 -16.31 8.02
CA LYS A 68 2.60 -15.70 8.57
C LYS A 68 3.79 -15.77 7.60
N ASP A 69 3.95 -16.88 6.89
CA ASP A 69 5.10 -17.07 5.99
C ASP A 69 4.97 -16.22 4.73
N VAL A 70 3.73 -16.02 4.26
CA VAL A 70 3.43 -15.13 3.14
C VAL A 70 3.65 -13.67 3.56
N LEU A 71 3.06 -13.24 4.69
CA LEU A 71 3.21 -11.88 5.21
C LEU A 71 4.66 -11.53 5.54
N GLY A 72 5.44 -12.48 6.07
CA GLY A 72 6.87 -12.31 6.34
C GLY A 72 7.73 -12.16 5.08
N ALA A 73 7.24 -12.60 3.92
CA ALA A 73 7.97 -12.62 2.65
C ALA A 73 7.59 -11.51 1.67
N VAL A 74 6.50 -10.78 1.92
CA VAL A 74 6.03 -9.70 1.03
C VAL A 74 7.13 -8.66 0.76
N ILE A 75 7.41 -8.40 -0.52
CA ILE A 75 8.30 -7.31 -0.94
C ILE A 75 7.46 -6.08 -1.28
N PHE A 76 7.84 -4.96 -0.66
CA PHE A 76 7.32 -3.63 -0.95
C PHE A 76 8.34 -2.90 -1.82
N ASN A 77 8.05 -2.79 -3.11
CA ASN A 77 8.94 -2.10 -4.03
C ASN A 77 8.82 -0.58 -3.87
N HIS A 78 9.96 0.11 -3.84
CA HIS A 78 10.04 1.53 -3.53
C HIS A 78 9.89 2.43 -4.78
N ASP A 79 9.94 1.83 -5.97
CA ASP A 79 9.96 2.52 -7.26
C ASP A 79 8.57 2.92 -7.76
N SER A 80 7.51 2.26 -7.31
CA SER A 80 6.15 2.77 -7.52
C SER A 80 6.02 4.02 -6.66
N ALA A 81 6.05 5.17 -7.31
CA ALA A 81 5.98 6.48 -6.70
C ALA A 81 5.09 6.48 -5.44
N LEU A 82 5.74 6.45 -4.25
CA LEU A 82 5.12 6.61 -2.93
C LEU A 82 4.45 7.99 -2.76
N THR A 83 4.20 8.69 -3.87
CA THR A 83 3.62 10.02 -4.00
C THR A 83 2.15 10.07 -3.58
N SER A 84 1.49 8.91 -3.48
CA SER A 84 0.09 8.84 -3.06
C SER A 84 -0.24 7.47 -2.46
N ILE A 85 0.45 7.04 -1.41
CA ILE A 85 -0.04 5.86 -0.67
C ILE A 85 -1.38 6.25 -0.05
N ASP A 86 -2.43 5.57 -0.50
CA ASP A 86 -3.78 5.72 0.01
C ASP A 86 -3.79 5.50 1.53
N PRO A 87 -4.49 6.33 2.32
CA PRO A 87 -4.60 6.17 3.78
C PRO A 87 -5.03 4.76 4.23
N SER A 88 -5.75 4.01 3.39
CA SER A 88 -6.19 2.64 3.65
C SER A 88 -5.04 1.64 3.82
N PHE A 89 -3.89 1.89 3.19
CA PHE A 89 -2.72 1.01 3.26
C PHE A 89 -2.13 0.90 4.68
N TRP A 90 -2.50 1.85 5.54
CA TRP A 90 -1.99 2.05 6.90
C TRP A 90 -3.03 1.80 7.98
N GLN A 91 -4.22 1.36 7.60
CA GLN A 91 -5.17 0.86 8.58
C GLN A 91 -4.54 -0.30 9.33
N THR A 92 -4.93 -0.52 10.58
CA THR A 92 -4.42 -1.65 11.39
C THR A 92 -4.65 -3.00 10.73
N THR A 93 -5.66 -3.09 9.86
CA THR A 93 -6.00 -4.25 9.03
C THR A 93 -5.36 -4.24 7.64
N GLY A 94 -4.60 -3.19 7.32
CA GLY A 94 -3.93 -3.02 6.03
C GLY A 94 -2.74 -3.95 5.89
N LEU A 95 -2.43 -4.32 4.64
CA LEU A 95 -1.37 -5.28 4.32
C LEU A 95 -0.02 -4.89 4.95
N LEU A 96 0.35 -3.62 4.90
CA LEU A 96 1.62 -3.14 5.45
C LEU A 96 1.70 -3.30 6.97
N CYS A 97 0.64 -2.98 7.70
CA CYS A 97 0.58 -3.17 9.14
C CYS A 97 0.63 -4.65 9.53
N ASN A 98 -0.08 -5.51 8.79
CA ASN A 98 -0.01 -6.96 8.99
C ASN A 98 1.42 -7.47 8.75
N CYS A 99 2.08 -7.06 7.66
CA CYS A 99 3.47 -7.44 7.37
C CYS A 99 4.45 -6.97 8.48
N LEU A 100 4.25 -5.77 9.04
CA LEU A 100 5.04 -5.27 10.16
C LEU A 100 4.91 -6.15 11.42
N ILE A 101 3.69 -6.58 11.76
CA ILE A 101 3.43 -7.49 12.90
C ILE A 101 4.21 -8.82 12.72
N HIS A 102 4.36 -9.27 11.49
CA HIS A 102 5.09 -10.49 11.15
C HIS A 102 6.59 -10.28 10.87
N GLN A 103 7.16 -9.16 11.33
CA GLN A 103 8.59 -8.86 11.25
C GLN A 103 9.15 -8.78 9.81
N ASN A 104 8.32 -8.39 8.85
CA ASN A 104 8.76 -8.22 7.47
C ASN A 104 9.70 -7.01 7.33
N MET A 105 10.97 -7.26 6.98
CA MET A 105 11.98 -6.20 6.84
C MET A 105 11.66 -5.21 5.72
N SER A 106 11.12 -5.67 4.59
CA SER A 106 10.72 -4.79 3.49
C SER A 106 9.59 -3.84 3.89
N ALA A 107 8.66 -4.30 4.72
CA ALA A 107 7.62 -3.48 5.32
C ALA A 107 8.21 -2.43 6.29
N PHE A 108 9.20 -2.82 7.10
CA PHE A 108 9.92 -1.91 8.00
C PHE A 108 10.66 -0.81 7.24
N ASP A 109 11.43 -1.16 6.22
CA ASP A 109 12.18 -0.21 5.40
C ASP A 109 11.23 0.75 4.67
N THR A 110 10.11 0.23 4.16
CA THR A 110 9.05 1.04 3.54
C THR A 110 8.42 2.02 4.52
N ALA A 111 8.07 1.55 5.73
CA ALA A 111 7.51 2.41 6.77
C ALA A 111 8.50 3.50 7.19
N LYS A 112 9.78 3.17 7.34
CA LYS A 112 10.84 4.13 7.67
C LYS A 112 11.05 5.18 6.58
N LEU A 113 11.16 4.75 5.32
CA LEU A 113 11.31 5.65 4.18
C LEU A 113 10.14 6.63 4.08
N TYR A 114 8.92 6.14 4.29
CA TYR A 114 7.73 6.97 4.27
C TYR A 114 7.67 7.95 5.44
N ALA A 115 8.07 7.53 6.64
CA ALA A 115 8.18 8.39 7.80
C ALA A 115 9.13 9.57 7.54
N GLU A 116 10.28 9.33 6.92
CA GLU A 116 11.22 10.38 6.52
C GLU A 116 10.59 11.34 5.50
N LYS A 117 9.92 10.84 4.45
CA LYS A 117 9.20 11.68 3.49
C LYS A 117 8.15 12.56 4.15
N LEU A 118 7.39 12.01 5.11
CA LEU A 118 6.39 12.77 5.87
C LEU A 118 7.02 13.83 6.77
N LYS A 119 8.14 13.53 7.44
CA LYS A 119 8.90 14.51 8.22
C LYS A 119 9.37 15.67 7.33
N SER A 120 9.96 15.38 6.17
CA SER A 120 10.38 16.40 5.21
C SER A 120 9.20 17.27 4.75
N LYS A 121 8.06 16.64 4.41
CA LYS A 121 6.84 17.38 4.03
C LYS A 121 6.31 18.26 5.17
N PHE A 122 6.36 17.77 6.41
CA PHE A 122 5.95 18.54 7.58
C PHE A 122 6.84 19.78 7.81
N ILE A 123 8.15 19.64 7.64
CA ILE A 123 9.10 20.76 7.72
C ILE A 123 8.80 21.77 6.61
N LEU A 124 8.59 21.32 5.37
CA LEU A 124 8.25 22.20 4.25
C LEU A 124 6.96 22.99 4.51
N LEU A 125 5.90 22.33 5.01
CA LEU A 125 4.64 23.00 5.35
C LEU A 125 4.82 24.07 6.42
N LYS A 126 5.68 23.84 7.42
CA LYS A 126 6.03 24.85 8.42
C LYS A 126 6.72 26.05 7.77
N VAL A 127 7.71 25.82 6.92
CA VAL A 127 8.44 26.89 6.22
C VAL A 127 7.48 27.73 5.38
N ILE A 128 6.59 27.10 4.59
CA ILE A 128 5.63 27.85 3.77
C ILE A 128 4.68 28.67 4.64
N THR A 129 4.23 28.13 5.78
CA THR A 129 3.38 28.87 6.72
C THR A 129 4.08 30.12 7.26
N ILE A 130 5.37 29.99 7.62
CA ILE A 130 6.20 31.12 8.06
C ILE A 130 6.34 32.16 6.94
N CYS A 131 6.67 31.74 5.72
CA CYS A 131 6.80 32.64 4.57
C CYS A 131 5.50 33.43 4.31
N LYS A 132 4.33 32.78 4.38
CA LYS A 132 3.06 33.49 4.23
C LYS A 132 2.81 34.52 5.33
N LEU A 133 3.16 34.21 6.58
CA LEU A 133 3.09 35.16 7.69
C LEU A 133 4.01 36.37 7.48
N MET A 134 5.21 36.15 6.95
CA MET A 134 6.13 37.25 6.63
C MET A 134 5.56 38.18 5.55
N VAL A 135 4.97 37.62 4.49
CA VAL A 135 4.30 38.43 3.44
C VAL A 135 3.18 39.27 4.03
N MET A 136 2.37 38.73 4.93
CA MET A 136 1.35 39.51 5.64
C MET A 136 1.97 40.66 6.45
N GLY A 137 3.02 40.38 7.22
CA GLY A 137 3.73 41.39 8.00
C GLY A 137 4.35 42.50 7.13
N ASP A 138 4.83 42.16 5.94
CA ASP A 138 5.30 43.16 4.95
C ASP A 138 4.15 44.08 4.50
N ARG A 139 2.97 43.50 4.22
CA ARG A 139 1.78 44.29 3.86
C ARG A 139 1.27 45.17 4.99
N GLU A 140 1.33 44.71 6.24
CA GLU A 140 1.00 45.53 7.40
C GLU A 140 1.97 46.71 7.53
N ARG A 141 3.28 46.47 7.36
CA ARG A 141 4.29 47.54 7.37
C ARG A 141 4.07 48.55 6.23
N ASP A 142 3.70 48.10 5.04
CA ASP A 142 3.37 48.97 3.91
C ASP A 142 2.19 49.91 4.23
N VAL A 143 1.15 49.40 4.91
CA VAL A 143 -0.02 50.20 5.34
C VAL A 143 0.38 51.18 6.44
N ALA A 144 1.21 50.76 7.40
CA ALA A 144 1.70 51.61 8.48
C ALA A 144 2.60 52.75 7.96
N PHE A 145 3.43 52.48 6.95
CA PHE A 145 4.29 53.49 6.32
C PHE A 145 3.49 54.54 5.53
N LEU A 146 2.51 54.10 4.73
CA LEU A 146 1.62 55.02 4.02
C LEU A 146 0.22 54.41 3.86
N ASN A 147 -0.75 55.06 4.48
CA ASN A 147 -2.10 54.54 4.56
C ASN A 147 -2.93 54.88 3.31
N THR A 148 -2.76 54.10 2.25
CA THR A 148 -3.54 54.23 1.01
C THR A 148 -4.60 53.15 0.88
N ARG A 149 -5.68 53.44 0.14
CA ARG A 149 -6.75 52.48 -0.16
C ARG A 149 -6.24 51.22 -0.86
N ALA A 150 -5.26 51.36 -1.75
CA ALA A 150 -4.66 50.23 -2.49
C ALA A 150 -3.92 49.29 -1.54
N ARG A 151 -3.15 49.82 -0.58
CA ARG A 151 -2.39 49.00 0.39
C ARG A 151 -3.28 48.30 1.41
N LYS A 152 -4.34 48.98 1.88
CA LYS A 152 -5.40 48.36 2.70
C LYS A 152 -6.02 47.16 1.98
N ARG A 153 -6.43 47.33 0.72
CA ARG A 153 -6.95 46.21 -0.09
C ARG A 153 -5.94 45.08 -0.27
N ALA A 154 -4.66 45.38 -0.49
CA ALA A 154 -3.63 44.34 -0.62
C ALA A 154 -3.42 43.56 0.69
N LEU A 155 -3.52 44.22 1.84
CA LEU A 155 -3.50 43.58 3.16
C LEU A 155 -4.74 42.71 3.38
N ASP A 156 -5.94 43.21 3.06
CA ASP A 156 -7.19 42.45 3.19
C ASP A 156 -7.15 41.15 2.35
N ILE A 157 -6.68 41.24 1.10
CA ILE A 157 -6.48 40.06 0.23
C ILE A 157 -5.48 39.07 0.86
N ALA A 158 -4.36 39.55 1.40
CA ALA A 158 -3.37 38.68 2.02
C ALA A 158 -3.91 37.99 3.29
N ILE A 159 -4.79 38.65 4.05
CA ILE A 159 -5.46 38.09 5.23
C ILE A 159 -6.44 36.99 4.81
N ASP A 160 -7.27 37.24 3.79
CA ASP A 160 -8.23 36.25 3.29
C ASP A 160 -7.51 35.02 2.71
N ASP A 161 -6.49 35.24 1.87
CA ASP A 161 -5.63 34.17 1.33
C ASP A 161 -4.96 33.33 2.42
N TYR A 162 -4.52 33.98 3.51
CA TYR A 162 -3.93 33.26 4.65
C TYR A 162 -4.99 32.48 5.44
N ARG A 163 -6.18 33.05 5.64
CA ARG A 163 -7.26 32.40 6.40
C ARG A 163 -7.70 31.10 5.72
N GLU A 164 -7.94 31.13 4.41
CA GLU A 164 -8.31 29.95 3.64
C GLU A 164 -7.22 28.87 3.73
N TYR A 165 -5.97 29.28 3.49
CA TYR A 165 -4.81 28.40 3.49
C TYR A 165 -4.46 27.82 4.87
N SER A 166 -4.61 28.61 5.94
CA SER A 166 -4.23 28.23 7.31
C SER A 166 -5.05 27.05 7.82
N SER A 167 -6.35 27.01 7.48
CA SER A 167 -7.24 25.93 7.91
C SER A 167 -6.82 24.57 7.31
N ALA A 168 -6.63 24.53 5.99
CA ALA A 168 -6.23 23.32 5.26
C ALA A 168 -4.86 22.80 5.71
N ILE A 169 -3.88 23.70 5.89
CA ILE A 169 -2.55 23.30 6.36
C ILE A 169 -2.55 22.82 7.80
N LYS A 170 -3.32 23.46 8.70
CA LYS A 170 -3.42 22.99 10.09
C LYS A 170 -3.95 21.57 10.14
N THR A 171 -5.02 21.26 9.40
CA THR A 171 -5.57 19.90 9.31
C THR A 171 -4.53 18.94 8.75
N LEU A 172 -3.86 19.30 7.65
CA LEU A 172 -2.83 18.46 7.05
C LEU A 172 -1.65 18.18 8.01
N MET A 173 -1.18 19.22 8.72
CA MET A 173 -0.11 19.09 9.70
C MET A 173 -0.51 18.23 10.90
N GLN A 174 -1.75 18.34 11.37
CA GLN A 174 -2.29 17.48 12.43
C GLN A 174 -2.36 16.02 11.98
N ASN A 175 -2.87 15.77 10.78
CA ASN A 175 -2.94 14.43 10.19
C ASN A 175 -1.54 13.80 10.07
N ILE A 176 -0.57 14.54 9.51
CA ILE A 176 0.83 14.06 9.41
C ILE A 176 1.41 13.77 10.80
N LYS A 177 1.15 14.63 11.80
CA LYS A 177 1.66 14.44 13.17
C LYS A 177 1.05 13.21 13.85
N GLN A 178 -0.26 13.01 13.72
CA GLN A 178 -0.94 11.82 14.24
C GLN A 178 -0.42 10.55 13.55
N PHE A 179 -0.22 10.63 12.24
CA PHE A 179 0.28 9.53 11.46
C PHE A 179 1.72 9.14 11.84
N LEU A 180 2.63 10.11 12.00
CA LEU A 180 3.98 9.87 12.49
C LEU A 180 3.99 9.24 13.89
N ARG A 181 3.04 9.59 14.76
CA ARG A 181 2.90 8.96 16.08
C ARG A 181 2.51 7.50 15.97
N MET A 182 1.52 7.17 15.13
CA MET A 182 1.09 5.80 14.88
C MET A 182 2.25 4.97 14.31
N LEU A 183 2.95 5.50 13.31
CA LEU A 183 4.06 4.81 12.67
C LEU A 183 5.21 4.59 13.66
N ASN A 184 5.56 5.59 14.49
CA ASN A 184 6.54 5.40 15.57
C ASN A 184 6.07 4.37 16.61
N PHE A 185 4.78 4.32 16.94
CA PHE A 185 4.24 3.31 17.86
C PHE A 185 4.39 1.91 17.28
N VAL A 186 4.07 1.71 16.00
CA VAL A 186 4.24 0.42 15.32
C VAL A 186 5.72 0.04 15.25
N LEU A 187 6.60 0.97 14.86
CA LEU A 187 8.04 0.72 14.79
C LEU A 187 8.65 0.42 16.17
N ASN A 188 8.25 1.12 17.23
CA ASN A 188 8.83 0.94 18.57
C ASN A 188 8.17 -0.20 19.36
N GLY A 189 6.87 -0.44 19.17
CA GLY A 189 6.11 -1.49 19.83
C GLY A 189 6.39 -2.88 19.27
N ILE A 190 6.77 -2.96 17.98
CA ILE A 190 7.23 -4.20 17.34
C ILE A 190 8.77 -4.27 17.36
N GLY A 191 9.46 -3.14 17.53
CA GLY A 191 10.92 -3.01 17.63
C GLY A 191 11.54 -3.40 18.98
N ALA A 192 10.90 -4.25 19.79
CA ALA A 192 11.66 -5.07 20.72
C ALA A 192 12.47 -6.07 19.88
N GLN A 193 13.69 -5.68 19.53
CA GLN A 193 14.61 -6.42 18.67
C GLN A 193 14.64 -7.92 19.04
N PRO A 194 14.74 -8.85 18.07
CA PRO A 194 15.33 -10.14 18.35
C PRO A 194 16.80 -9.88 18.71
N THR A 195 17.11 -9.96 20.00
CA THR A 195 18.47 -10.10 20.49
C THR A 195 19.07 -11.36 19.87
N THR A 196 20.04 -11.18 18.97
CA THR A 196 21.12 -12.15 18.79
C THR A 196 22.01 -12.16 20.02
#